data_AF-A0AAU8KIR6-F1
#
_entry.id   AF-A0AAU8KIR6-F1
#
_cell.length_a   1.000
_cell.length_b   1.000
_cell.length_c   1.000
_cell.angle_alpha   90.00
_cell.angle_beta   90.00
_cell.angle_gamma   90.00
#
_symmetry.space_group_name_H-M   'P 1'
#
loop_
_entity.id
_entity.type
_entity.pdbx_description
1 polymer ?
#
loop_
_entity_poly.entity_id
_entity_poly.type
_entity_poly.pdbx_seq_one_letter_code
_entity_poly.pdbx_strand_id
1 'polypeptide(L)'
;MNASPPPQPGPAPELETATRLLADLRAEIARADSKAAVVVAALGMSGGVLSGVLVGRDWTPDHLSRTGTCLWWVGTAVLSIALLFLLMAVLPRYRVSTWAPGSPLTYFGDIQRAVRQGRLPEALAVTERLPMASLLTALTETSRIATRKHQWIRAGLLAFCLGALLLPAAVVIG
;
A
#
# COMPACT_ATOMS: atom_id res chain seq x y z
N MET A 1 27.77 49.64 -14.78
CA MET A 1 26.56 49.37 -13.96
C MET A 1 25.95 48.06 -14.44
N ASN A 2 26.22 46.95 -13.74
CA ASN A 2 25.55 45.69 -14.00
C ASN A 2 24.21 45.73 -13.26
N ALA A 3 23.10 45.77 -14.00
CA ALA A 3 21.77 45.68 -13.42
C ALA A 3 21.57 44.27 -12.87
N SER A 4 21.31 44.15 -11.56
CA SER A 4 20.87 42.89 -10.97
C SER A 4 19.56 42.44 -11.63
N PRO A 5 19.42 41.16 -12.00
CA PRO A 5 18.17 40.66 -12.55
C PRO A 5 17.04 40.85 -11.53
N PRO A 6 15.81 41.15 -12.00
CA PRO A 6 14.67 41.34 -11.11
C PRO A 6 14.43 40.08 -10.27
N PRO A 7 13.99 40.22 -9.00
CA PRO A 7 13.65 39.09 -8.17
C PRO A 7 12.57 38.26 -8.87
N GLN A 8 12.89 37.00 -9.16
CA GLN A 8 11.95 36.04 -9.72
C GLN A 8 10.75 35.94 -8.77
N PRO A 9 9.50 36.03 -9.26
CA PRO A 9 8.33 35.81 -8.43
C PRO A 9 8.44 34.44 -7.78
N GLY A 10 8.45 34.39 -6.44
CA GLY A 10 8.38 33.12 -5.73
C GLY A 10 7.15 32.33 -6.17
N PRO A 11 7.19 30.99 -6.18
CA PRO A 11 6.03 30.19 -6.51
C PRO A 11 4.83 30.60 -5.65
N ALA A 12 3.64 30.65 -6.27
CA ALA A 12 2.42 31.03 -5.56
C ALA A 12 2.26 30.17 -4.29
N PRO A 13 1.87 30.75 -3.14
CA PRO A 13 1.84 30.06 -1.84
C PRO A 13 0.96 28.80 -1.84
N GLU A 14 -0.06 28.76 -2.69
CA GLU A 14 -0.89 27.58 -2.92
C GLU A 14 -0.10 26.41 -3.53
N LEU A 15 0.81 26.70 -4.47
CA LEU A 15 1.64 25.70 -5.16
C LEU A 15 2.61 25.06 -4.17
N GLU A 16 3.20 25.87 -3.30
CA GLU A 16 4.08 25.39 -2.24
C GLU A 16 3.30 24.49 -1.25
N THR A 17 2.09 24.89 -0.87
CA THR A 17 1.23 24.11 0.02
C THR A 17 0.85 22.75 -0.61
N ALA A 18 0.44 22.74 -1.87
CA ALA A 18 0.09 21.51 -2.58
C ALA A 18 1.29 20.56 -2.74
N THR A 19 2.49 21.11 -2.97
CA THR A 19 3.73 20.33 -3.07
C THR A 19 4.11 19.70 -1.72
N ARG A 20 3.99 20.46 -0.62
CA ARG A 20 4.21 19.96 0.75
C ARG A 20 3.23 18.85 1.10
N LEU A 21 1.93 19.05 0.88
CA LEU A 21 0.91 18.02 1.13
C LEU A 21 1.16 16.73 0.34
N LEU A 22 1.63 16.85 -0.91
CA LEU A 22 1.96 15.70 -1.73
C LEU A 22 3.20 14.95 -1.21
N ALA A 23 4.21 15.66 -0.71
CA ALA A 23 5.36 15.05 -0.03
C ALA A 23 4.93 14.33 1.27
N ASP A 24 4.09 14.98 2.08
CA ASP A 24 3.56 14.42 3.33
C ASP A 24 2.74 13.14 3.08
N LEU A 25 1.86 13.15 2.07
CA LEU A 25 1.10 11.96 1.69
C LEU A 25 2.00 10.82 1.23
N ARG A 26 3.04 11.09 0.44
CA ARG A 26 4.01 10.05 0.02
C ARG A 26 4.76 9.47 1.22
N ALA A 27 5.19 10.31 2.16
CA ALA A 27 5.83 9.86 3.40
C ALA A 27 4.87 9.00 4.24
N GLU A 28 3.60 9.36 4.32
CA GLU A 28 2.60 8.59 5.06
C GLU A 28 2.30 7.24 4.42
N ILE A 29 2.26 7.16 3.08
CA ILE A 29 2.13 5.90 2.34
C ILE A 29 3.32 4.98 2.61
N ALA A 30 4.55 5.52 2.61
CA ALA A 30 5.76 4.75 2.91
C ALA A 30 5.77 4.25 4.36
N ARG A 31 5.37 5.10 5.32
CA ARG A 31 5.18 4.67 6.72
C ARG A 31 4.13 3.56 6.85
N ALA A 32 3.03 3.64 6.11
CA ALA A 32 2.01 2.60 6.09
C ALA A 32 2.52 1.29 5.48
N ASP A 33 3.37 1.33 4.44
CA ASP A 33 4.05 0.14 3.90
C ASP A 33 4.92 -0.54 4.95
N SER A 34 5.77 0.25 5.63
CA SER A 34 6.64 -0.29 6.69
C SER A 34 5.83 -0.95 7.80
N LYS A 35 4.70 -0.36 8.21
CA LYS A 35 3.77 -0.98 9.19
C LYS A 35 3.20 -2.30 8.67
N ALA A 36 2.79 -2.37 7.41
CA ALA A 36 2.27 -3.60 6.81
C ALA A 36 3.34 -4.70 6.74
N ALA A 37 4.57 -4.36 6.34
CA ALA A 37 5.70 -5.29 6.31
C ALA A 37 6.01 -5.89 7.69
N VAL A 38 5.93 -5.08 8.75
CA VAL A 38 6.09 -5.57 10.14
C VAL A 38 4.99 -6.56 10.51
N VAL A 39 3.72 -6.30 10.15
CA VAL A 39 2.61 -7.24 10.43
C VAL A 39 2.79 -8.55 9.66
N VAL A 40 3.26 -8.50 8.40
CA VAL A 40 3.61 -9.71 7.62
C VAL A 40 4.72 -10.50 8.29
N ALA A 41 5.78 -9.82 8.74
CA ALA A 41 6.89 -10.47 9.44
C ALA A 41 6.42 -11.13 10.75
N ALA A 42 5.58 -10.44 11.53
CA ALA A 42 4.98 -10.98 12.75
C ALA A 42 4.14 -12.22 12.46
N LEU A 43 3.29 -12.18 11.43
CA LEU A 43 2.49 -13.33 10.98
C LEU A 43 3.39 -14.52 10.59
N GLY A 44 4.46 -14.28 9.83
CA GLY A 44 5.44 -15.30 9.46
C GLY A 44 6.14 -15.92 10.67
N MET A 45 6.55 -15.11 11.64
CA MET A 45 7.16 -15.59 12.89
C MET A 45 6.17 -16.41 13.72
N SER A 46 4.93 -15.95 13.89
CA SER A 46 3.89 -16.70 14.62
C SER A 46 3.59 -18.05 13.96
N GLY A 47 3.46 -18.07 12.62
CA GLY A 47 3.28 -19.31 11.87
C GLY A 47 4.48 -20.26 12.00
N GLY A 48 5.70 -19.72 11.92
CA GLY A 48 6.93 -20.50 12.08
C GLY A 48 7.09 -21.11 13.47
N VAL A 49 6.84 -20.34 14.54
CA VAL A 49 6.86 -20.84 15.93
C VAL A 49 5.82 -21.94 16.13
N LEU A 50 4.58 -21.71 15.67
CA LEU A 50 3.51 -22.70 15.80
C LEU A 50 3.86 -23.99 15.06
N SER A 51 4.32 -23.88 13.80
CA SER A 51 4.76 -25.02 13.01
C SER A 51 5.93 -25.76 13.67
N GLY A 52 6.91 -25.05 14.22
CA GLY A 52 8.06 -25.66 14.90
C GLY A 52 7.66 -26.44 16.16
N VAL A 53 6.74 -25.89 16.96
CA VAL A 53 6.21 -26.55 18.16
C VAL A 53 5.43 -27.82 17.81
N LEU A 54 4.66 -27.80 16.72
CA LEU A 54 3.85 -28.95 16.28
C LEU A 54 4.72 -30.08 15.72
N VAL A 55 5.71 -29.74 14.88
CA VAL A 55 6.67 -30.71 14.34
C VAL A 55 7.50 -31.34 15.46
N GLY A 56 7.92 -30.57 16.46
CA GLY A 56 8.68 -31.09 17.61
C GLY A 56 7.88 -32.00 18.55
N ARG A 57 6.57 -32.17 18.34
CA ARG A 57 5.68 -32.99 19.17
C ARG A 57 5.05 -34.18 18.43
N ASP A 58 5.50 -34.49 17.21
CA ASP A 58 4.87 -35.49 16.32
C ASP A 58 3.35 -35.27 16.18
N TRP A 59 2.93 -34.00 16.22
CA TRP A 59 1.52 -33.65 16.26
C TRP A 59 0.86 -33.88 14.90
N THR A 60 -0.27 -34.58 14.90
CA THR A 60 -1.12 -34.74 13.71
C THR A 60 -2.52 -34.17 14.00
N PRO A 61 -3.15 -33.50 13.02
CA PRO A 61 -4.52 -32.99 13.17
C PRO A 61 -5.58 -34.11 13.33
N ASP A 62 -5.21 -35.37 13.11
CA ASP A 62 -6.06 -36.55 13.32
C ASP A 62 -6.30 -36.87 14.80
N HIS A 63 -5.49 -36.32 15.71
CA HIS A 63 -5.68 -36.45 17.16
C HIS A 63 -6.67 -35.43 17.76
N LEU A 64 -7.10 -34.43 16.99
CA LEU A 64 -8.07 -33.43 17.45
C LEU A 64 -9.50 -34.01 17.47
N SER A 65 -10.31 -33.55 18.43
CA SER A 65 -11.77 -33.74 18.36
C SER A 65 -12.33 -33.17 17.04
N ARG A 66 -13.46 -33.70 16.52
CA ARG A 66 -14.08 -33.18 15.27
C ARG A 66 -14.28 -31.66 15.28
N THR A 67 -14.59 -31.10 16.45
CA THR A 67 -14.72 -29.66 16.65
C THR A 67 -13.37 -28.95 16.56
N GLY A 68 -12.33 -29.51 17.19
CA GLY A 68 -10.95 -29.01 17.10
C GLY A 68 -10.39 -29.04 15.67
N THR A 69 -10.62 -30.12 14.91
CA THR A 69 -10.21 -30.22 13.51
C THR A 69 -10.88 -29.15 12.63
N CYS A 70 -12.17 -28.89 12.84
CA CYS A 70 -12.88 -27.83 12.12
C CYS A 70 -12.30 -26.45 12.46
N LEU A 71 -12.08 -26.17 13.75
CA LEU A 71 -11.56 -24.89 14.22
C LEU A 71 -10.11 -24.65 13.75
N TRP A 72 -9.31 -25.71 13.66
CA TRP A 72 -7.97 -25.71 13.09
C TRP A 72 -7.98 -25.27 11.62
N TRP A 73 -8.74 -25.95 10.77
CA TRP A 73 -8.83 -25.62 9.35
C TRP A 73 -9.41 -24.23 9.09
N VAL A 74 -10.41 -23.81 9.86
CA VAL A 74 -10.94 -22.43 9.82
C VAL A 74 -9.86 -21.42 10.19
N GLY A 75 -9.10 -21.66 11.27
CA GLY A 75 -7.99 -20.80 11.69
C GLY A 75 -6.91 -20.68 10.61
N THR A 76 -6.50 -21.80 10.00
CA THR A 76 -5.52 -21.83 8.91
C THR A 76 -6.02 -21.07 7.67
N ALA A 77 -7.28 -21.25 7.29
CA ALA A 77 -7.88 -20.54 6.15
C ALA A 77 -7.94 -19.03 6.41
N VAL A 78 -8.36 -18.62 7.61
CA VAL A 78 -8.42 -17.21 8.03
C VAL A 78 -7.04 -16.57 8.02
N LEU A 79 -6.00 -17.24 8.53
CA LEU A 79 -4.62 -16.73 8.47
C LEU A 79 -4.09 -16.63 7.03
N SER A 80 -4.44 -17.58 6.17
CA SER A 80 -4.07 -17.54 4.76
C SER A 80 -4.72 -16.36 4.04
N ILE A 81 -5.99 -16.08 4.34
CA ILE A 81 -6.71 -14.90 3.83
C ILE A 81 -6.09 -13.61 4.38
N ALA A 82 -5.73 -13.57 5.66
CA ALA A 82 -5.03 -12.43 6.26
C ALA A 82 -3.72 -12.14 5.53
N LEU A 83 -2.91 -13.18 5.29
CA LEU A 83 -1.65 -13.08 4.54
C LEU A 83 -1.89 -12.52 3.13
N LEU A 84 -2.88 -13.03 2.41
CA LEU A 84 -3.23 -12.54 1.07
C LEU A 84 -3.64 -11.07 1.07
N PHE A 85 -4.44 -10.62 2.05
CA PHE A 85 -4.79 -9.20 2.18
C PHE A 85 -3.59 -8.31 2.49
N LEU A 86 -2.68 -8.78 3.35
CA LEU A 86 -1.45 -8.06 3.66
C LEU A 86 -0.49 -8.01 2.46
N LEU A 87 -0.31 -9.10 1.70
CA LEU A 87 0.47 -9.06 0.45
C LEU A 87 -0.17 -8.15 -0.60
N MET A 88 -1.49 -8.18 -0.77
CA MET A 88 -2.21 -7.26 -1.66
C MET A 88 -2.08 -5.79 -1.24
N ALA A 89 -1.86 -5.52 0.05
CA ALA A 89 -1.63 -4.17 0.56
C ALA A 89 -0.19 -3.67 0.30
N VAL A 90 0.80 -4.57 0.29
CA VAL A 90 2.22 -4.27 0.04
C VAL A 90 2.56 -4.25 -1.45
N LEU A 91 1.85 -5.01 -2.28
CA LEU A 91 2.08 -5.05 -3.73
C LEU A 91 1.89 -3.65 -4.35
N PRO A 92 2.90 -3.13 -5.07
CA PRO A 92 2.80 -1.82 -5.70
C PRO A 92 1.73 -1.84 -6.80
N ARG A 93 0.56 -1.29 -6.50
CA ARG A 93 -0.52 -1.13 -7.48
C ARG A 93 -0.21 0.07 -8.38
N TYR A 94 0.45 -0.22 -9.50
CA TYR A 94 0.58 0.74 -10.59
C TYR A 94 -0.75 0.82 -11.34
N ARG A 95 -1.34 2.01 -11.40
CA ARG A 95 -2.57 2.23 -12.16
C ARG A 95 -2.25 2.46 -13.64
N VAL A 96 -3.13 1.98 -14.51
CA VAL A 96 -3.02 2.17 -15.97
C VAL A 96 -3.17 3.66 -16.28
N SER A 97 -2.15 4.25 -16.90
CA SER A 97 -2.17 5.67 -17.29
C SER A 97 -3.31 5.94 -18.28
N THR A 98 -4.13 6.95 -18.01
CA THR A 98 -5.17 7.45 -18.92
C THR A 98 -4.73 8.72 -19.64
N TRP A 99 -3.43 9.03 -19.65
CA TRP A 99 -2.90 10.26 -20.21
C TRP A 99 -3.20 10.38 -21.71
N ALA A 100 -3.62 11.59 -22.09
CA ALA A 100 -3.90 11.99 -23.46
C ALA A 100 -3.09 13.27 -23.83
N PRO A 101 -2.73 13.45 -25.11
CA PRO A 101 -2.06 14.67 -25.57
C PRO A 101 -2.86 15.92 -25.20
N GLY A 102 -2.19 16.95 -24.65
CA GLY A 102 -2.83 18.19 -24.19
C GLY A 102 -3.27 18.19 -22.72
N SER A 103 -3.11 17.07 -22.00
CA SER A 103 -3.34 17.01 -20.54
C SER A 103 -2.02 17.09 -19.75
N PRO A 104 -2.00 17.76 -18.57
CA PRO A 104 -0.80 17.84 -17.74
C PRO A 104 -0.39 16.47 -17.19
N LEU A 105 0.91 16.27 -17.00
CA LEU A 105 1.46 15.05 -16.41
C LEU A 105 1.11 15.01 -14.93
N THR A 106 0.47 13.91 -14.51
CA THR A 106 -0.05 13.80 -13.14
C THR A 106 0.64 12.67 -12.37
N TYR A 107 1.06 11.62 -13.07
CA TYR A 107 1.66 10.43 -12.45
C TYR A 107 2.78 9.81 -13.29
N PHE A 108 3.62 8.97 -12.67
CA PHE A 108 4.74 8.27 -13.34
C PHE A 108 4.30 7.45 -14.56
N GLY A 109 3.08 6.89 -14.53
CA GLY A 109 2.50 6.18 -15.68
C GLY A 109 2.29 7.09 -16.90
N ASP A 110 1.97 8.37 -16.68
CA ASP A 110 1.75 9.36 -17.73
C ASP A 110 3.09 9.75 -18.38
N ILE A 111 4.15 9.83 -17.58
CA ILE A 111 5.52 10.05 -18.06
C ILE A 111 5.96 8.89 -18.97
N GLN A 112 5.78 7.64 -18.53
CA GLN A 112 6.09 6.47 -19.37
C GLN A 112 5.27 6.42 -20.66
N ARG A 113 4.01 6.87 -20.63
CA ARG A 113 3.15 6.90 -21.81
C ARG A 113 3.55 8.04 -22.76
N ALA A 114 3.85 9.22 -22.25
CA ALA A 114 4.34 10.37 -23.01
C ALA A 114 5.71 10.09 -23.66
N VAL A 115 6.62 9.40 -22.94
CA VAL A 115 7.90 8.93 -23.48
C VAL A 115 7.68 7.94 -24.62
N ARG A 116 6.81 6.94 -24.44
CA ARG A 116 6.49 5.97 -25.50
C ARG A 116 5.87 6.62 -26.74
N GLN A 117 5.19 7.74 -26.57
CA GLN A 117 4.60 8.51 -27.66
C GLN A 117 5.50 9.62 -28.21
N GLY A 118 6.74 9.77 -27.71
CA GLY A 118 7.67 10.82 -28.13
C GLY A 118 7.23 12.25 -27.78
N ARG A 119 6.24 12.42 -26.89
CA ARG A 119 5.58 13.70 -26.57
C ARG A 119 5.89 14.24 -25.18
N LEU A 120 6.97 13.76 -24.56
CA LEU A 120 7.38 14.22 -23.23
C LEU A 120 7.64 15.74 -23.18
N PRO A 121 8.32 16.38 -24.16
CA PRO A 121 8.57 17.83 -24.10
C PRO A 121 7.28 18.66 -24.13
N GLU A 122 6.31 18.28 -24.96
CA GLU A 122 5.00 18.94 -25.04
C GLU A 122 4.20 18.74 -23.74
N ALA A 123 4.23 17.53 -23.18
CA ALA A 123 3.55 17.21 -21.94
C ALA A 123 4.12 18.00 -20.74
N LEU A 124 5.45 18.20 -20.70
CA LEU A 124 6.11 19.04 -19.71
C LEU A 124 5.68 20.50 -19.84
N ALA A 125 5.67 21.05 -21.06
CA ALA A 125 5.23 22.43 -21.31
C ALA A 125 3.76 22.67 -20.90
N VAL A 126 2.87 21.69 -21.10
CA VAL A 126 1.47 21.75 -20.63
C VAL A 126 1.40 21.69 -19.09
N THR A 127 2.25 20.88 -18.47
CA THR A 127 2.31 20.76 -17.00
C THR A 127 2.80 22.04 -16.35
N GLU A 128 3.80 22.70 -16.93
CA GLU A 128 4.31 24.00 -16.48
C GLU A 128 3.27 25.12 -16.58
N ARG A 129 2.37 25.05 -17.57
CA ARG A 129 1.26 26.01 -17.72
C ARG A 129 0.12 25.78 -16.73
N LEU A 130 -0.06 24.55 -16.23
CA LEU A 130 -1.17 24.16 -15.34
C LEU A 130 -0.67 23.41 -14.08
N PRO A 131 0.25 24.00 -13.30
CA PRO A 131 0.94 23.29 -12.24
C PRO A 131 -0.01 22.93 -11.07
N MET A 132 -0.95 23.82 -10.73
CA MET A 132 -1.93 23.57 -9.67
C MET A 132 -2.89 22.43 -10.01
N ALA A 133 -3.41 22.38 -11.25
CA ALA A 133 -4.33 21.32 -11.68
C ALA A 133 -3.64 19.94 -11.68
N SER A 134 -2.35 19.90 -12.06
CA SER A 134 -1.54 18.68 -11.99
C SER A 134 -1.36 18.19 -10.54
N LEU A 135 -1.07 19.11 -9.61
CA LEU A 135 -0.86 18.78 -8.20
C LEU A 135 -2.15 18.34 -7.51
N LEU A 136 -3.28 19.02 -7.73
CA LEU A 136 -4.57 18.63 -7.15
C LEU A 136 -4.99 17.24 -7.62
N THR A 137 -4.82 16.94 -8.92
CA THR A 137 -5.13 15.62 -9.46
C THR A 137 -4.20 14.55 -8.86
N ALA A 138 -2.90 14.84 -8.73
CA ALA A 138 -1.95 13.95 -8.07
C ALA A 138 -2.29 13.73 -6.59
N LEU A 139 -2.75 14.76 -5.87
CA LEU A 139 -3.21 14.72 -4.48
C LEU A 139 -4.44 13.82 -4.31
N THR A 140 -5.47 14.04 -5.12
CA THR A 140 -6.71 13.24 -5.09
C THR A 140 -6.44 11.77 -5.38
N GLU A 141 -5.64 11.49 -6.41
CA GLU A 141 -5.27 10.11 -6.79
C GLU A 141 -4.42 9.43 -5.70
N THR A 142 -3.43 10.14 -5.16
CA THR A 142 -2.56 9.61 -4.09
C THR A 142 -3.36 9.33 -2.81
N SER A 143 -4.29 10.22 -2.44
CA SER A 143 -5.18 10.04 -1.29
C SER A 143 -6.12 8.82 -1.45
N ARG A 144 -6.65 8.59 -2.66
CA ARG A 144 -7.50 7.42 -2.96
C ARG A 144 -6.73 6.10 -2.87
N ILE A 145 -5.48 6.08 -3.32
CA ILE A 145 -4.61 4.89 -3.20
C ILE A 145 -4.29 4.63 -1.73
N ALA A 146 -3.93 5.67 -0.97
CA ALA A 146 -3.63 5.57 0.46
C ALA A 146 -4.82 5.02 1.26
N THR A 147 -6.03 5.55 1.03
CA THR A 147 -7.25 5.09 1.72
C THR A 147 -7.58 3.64 1.42
N ARG A 148 -7.49 3.20 0.16
CA ARG A 148 -7.69 1.79 -0.20
C ARG A 148 -6.67 0.88 0.49
N LYS A 149 -5.39 1.24 0.43
CA LYS A 149 -4.32 0.49 1.10
C LYS A 149 -4.59 0.32 2.60
N HIS A 150 -5.04 1.39 3.26
CA HIS A 150 -5.41 1.37 4.67
C HIS A 150 -6.57 0.39 4.97
N GLN A 151 -7.54 0.26 4.07
CA GLN A 151 -8.63 -0.71 4.23
C GLN A 151 -8.14 -2.16 4.13
N TRP A 152 -7.25 -2.47 3.17
CA TRP A 152 -6.65 -3.81 3.06
C TRP A 152 -5.78 -4.15 4.28
N ILE A 153 -5.01 -3.19 4.81
CA ILE A 153 -4.23 -3.37 6.05
C ILE A 153 -5.16 -3.67 7.23
N ARG A 154 -6.23 -2.88 7.43
CA ARG A 154 -7.19 -3.10 8.52
C ARG A 154 -7.88 -4.47 8.41
N ALA A 155 -8.33 -4.85 7.22
CA ALA A 155 -8.96 -6.14 6.98
C ALA A 155 -7.99 -7.30 7.24
N GLY A 156 -6.76 -7.21 6.74
CA GLY A 156 -5.71 -8.21 6.98
C GLY A 156 -5.34 -8.34 8.45
N LEU A 157 -5.23 -7.22 9.19
CA LEU A 157 -4.94 -7.22 10.62
C LEU A 157 -6.06 -7.86 11.44
N LEU A 158 -7.33 -7.55 11.14
CA LEU A 158 -8.48 -8.16 11.82
C LEU A 158 -8.54 -9.68 11.57
N ALA A 159 -8.33 -10.10 10.32
CA ALA A 159 -8.26 -11.51 9.97
C ALA A 159 -7.09 -12.22 10.69
N PHE A 160 -5.92 -11.56 10.79
CA PHE A 160 -4.79 -12.08 11.53
C PHE A 160 -5.11 -12.31 13.00
N CYS A 161 -5.69 -11.31 13.68
CA CYS A 161 -6.08 -11.44 15.09
C CYS A 161 -7.08 -12.59 15.30
N LEU A 162 -8.06 -12.74 14.40
CA LEU A 162 -9.04 -13.82 14.48
C LEU A 162 -8.38 -15.20 14.32
N GLY A 163 -7.52 -15.37 13.30
CA GLY A 163 -6.81 -16.62 13.05
C GLY A 163 -5.83 -16.98 14.17
N ALA A 164 -5.13 -15.99 14.72
CA ALA A 164 -4.20 -16.16 15.84
C ALA A 164 -4.90 -16.60 17.14
N LEU A 165 -6.19 -16.30 17.31
CA LEU A 165 -7.01 -16.77 18.44
C LEU A 165 -7.62 -18.15 18.19
N LEU A 166 -8.07 -18.42 16.96
CA LEU A 166 -8.72 -19.67 16.57
C LEU A 166 -7.78 -20.88 16.69
N LEU A 167 -6.52 -20.75 16.28
CA LEU A 167 -5.56 -21.86 16.31
C LEU A 167 -5.23 -22.36 17.73
N PRO A 168 -4.87 -21.53 18.71
CA PRO A 168 -4.66 -22.00 20.07
C PRO A 168 -5.97 -22.49 20.72
N ALA A 169 -7.12 -21.87 20.43
CA ALA A 169 -8.41 -22.38 20.90
C ALA A 169 -8.71 -23.79 20.37
N ALA A 170 -8.35 -24.09 19.12
CA ALA A 170 -8.52 -25.42 18.53
C ALA A 170 -7.72 -26.50 19.29
N VAL A 171 -6.50 -26.15 19.73
CA VAL A 171 -5.60 -27.03 20.49
C VAL A 171 -6.05 -27.21 21.95
N VAL A 172 -6.79 -26.26 22.52
CA VAL A 172 -7.33 -26.36 23.90
C VAL A 172 -8.65 -27.13 23.94
N ILE A 173 -9.47 -27.01 22.88
CA ILE A 173 -10.81 -27.62 22.79
C ILE A 173 -10.75 -29.06 22.26
N GLY A 174 -9.75 -29.39 21.45
CA GLY A 174 -9.52 -30.73 20.88
C GLY A 174 -8.41 -31.46 21.59
#